data_AF-A0A7X0U6Z1-F1
#
_entry.id   AF-A0A7X0U6Z1-F1
#
_cell.length_a   1.000
_cell.length_b   1.000
_cell.length_c   1.000
_cell.angle_alpha   90.00
_cell.angle_beta   90.00
_cell.angle_gamma   90.00
#
_symmetry.space_group_name_H-M   'P 1'
#
loop_
_entity.id
_entity.type
_entity.pdbx_description
1 polymer ?
#
loop_
_entity_poly.entity_id
_entity_poly.type
_entity_poly.pdbx_seq_one_letter_code
_entity_poly.pdbx_strand_id
1 'polypeptide(L)'
;MTGVRFVSQAEAYESLRSDFAGNKGLLKEFPAKALPESFRVRVAKGAEREPVSAAVERRPGVSYVADEADMFGNPDWSGGADISVTLCVKDDYVPACRAGRGAADGARATAREKKAIVSAIEKMPGVTSYVFEDQKTAYRNFAEDFADNEALVQATRPSDLPEAYRLTARPEADWNLMSRRPARLNGVHRAYNARCLAAKATLGVKYGIRYWVALPDSKVCAPGAR
;
A
#
# COMPACT_ATOMS: atom_id res chain seq x y z
N MET A 1 0.69 -10.54 -26.79
CA MET A 1 1.79 -11.03 -25.94
C MET A 1 3.10 -10.84 -26.70
N THR A 2 4.15 -10.35 -26.05
CA THR A 2 5.46 -10.05 -26.67
C THR A 2 6.59 -10.94 -26.11
N GLY A 3 6.34 -11.71 -25.05
CA GLY A 3 7.27 -12.72 -24.57
C GLY A 3 6.74 -13.48 -23.35
N VAL A 4 7.24 -14.68 -23.16
CA VAL A 4 7.04 -15.50 -21.96
C VAL A 4 8.40 -15.97 -21.49
N ARG A 5 8.65 -15.87 -20.18
CA ARG A 5 9.87 -16.36 -19.57
C ARG A 5 9.55 -17.21 -18.35
N PHE A 6 10.11 -18.40 -18.31
CA PHE A 6 10.08 -19.25 -17.12
C PHE A 6 11.04 -18.70 -16.05
N VAL A 7 10.63 -18.75 -14.80
CA VAL A 7 11.42 -18.38 -13.62
C VAL A 7 11.47 -19.59 -12.71
N SER A 8 12.67 -20.14 -12.57
CA SER A 8 12.90 -21.26 -11.66
C SER A 8 12.79 -20.79 -10.21
N GLN A 9 12.59 -21.75 -9.31
CA GLN A 9 12.61 -21.49 -7.87
C GLN A 9 13.94 -20.85 -7.40
N ALA A 10 15.08 -21.28 -7.96
CA ALA A 10 16.39 -20.74 -7.61
C ALA A 10 16.52 -19.27 -8.02
N GLU A 11 16.09 -18.93 -9.24
CA GLU A 11 16.13 -17.56 -9.75
C GLU A 11 15.19 -16.63 -8.96
N ALA A 12 13.98 -17.12 -8.64
CA ALA A 12 13.05 -16.41 -7.77
C ALA A 12 13.66 -16.16 -6.38
N TYR A 13 14.40 -17.12 -5.83
CA TYR A 13 15.06 -16.99 -4.53
C TYR A 13 16.20 -15.99 -4.54
N GLU A 14 17.01 -15.97 -5.59
CA GLU A 14 18.06 -14.97 -5.76
C GLU A 14 17.49 -13.55 -5.83
N SER A 15 16.42 -13.38 -6.62
CA SER A 15 15.72 -12.10 -6.73
C SER A 15 15.12 -11.68 -5.38
N LEU A 16 14.49 -12.61 -4.65
CA LEU A 16 13.93 -12.34 -3.31
C LEU A 16 15.01 -11.87 -2.34
N ARG A 17 16.17 -12.53 -2.32
CA ARG A 17 17.30 -12.13 -1.46
C ARG A 17 17.85 -10.76 -1.82
N SER A 18 17.83 -10.40 -3.10
CA SER A 18 18.25 -9.07 -3.56
C SER A 18 17.24 -7.99 -3.15
N ASP A 19 15.95 -8.21 -3.42
CA ASP A 19 14.89 -7.24 -3.13
C ASP A 19 14.70 -6.97 -1.63
N PHE A 20 15.00 -7.96 -0.78
CA PHE A 20 14.83 -7.89 0.67
C PHE A 20 16.15 -8.07 1.43
N ALA A 21 17.27 -7.63 0.84
CA ALA A 21 18.61 -7.81 1.42
C ALA A 21 18.74 -7.24 2.84
N GLY A 22 18.05 -6.15 3.16
CA GLY A 22 18.01 -5.58 4.51
C GLY A 22 17.10 -6.32 5.49
N ASN A 23 16.17 -7.16 5.02
CA ASN A 23 15.21 -7.87 5.87
C ASN A 23 15.62 -9.31 6.17
N LYS A 24 16.66 -9.48 6.98
CA LYS A 24 17.14 -10.80 7.43
C LYS A 24 16.08 -11.64 8.14
N GLY A 25 15.12 -10.99 8.81
CA GLY A 25 14.02 -11.68 9.48
C GLY A 25 13.11 -12.40 8.49
N LEU A 26 12.74 -11.71 7.42
CA LEU A 26 11.94 -12.24 6.32
C LEU A 26 12.66 -13.35 5.54
N LEU A 27 13.95 -13.16 5.24
CA LEU A 27 14.74 -14.14 4.47
C LEU A 27 14.92 -15.48 5.20
N LYS A 28 14.78 -15.50 6.53
CA LYS A 28 14.77 -16.76 7.31
C LYS A 28 13.48 -17.55 7.18
N GLU A 29 12.36 -16.88 6.90
CA GLU A 29 11.05 -17.52 6.77
C GLU A 29 10.85 -18.18 5.40
N PHE A 30 11.58 -17.71 4.38
CA PHE A 30 11.46 -18.21 3.01
C PHE A 30 12.76 -18.89 2.56
N PRO A 31 12.95 -20.19 2.81
CA PRO A 31 13.96 -20.95 2.10
C PRO A 31 13.60 -21.03 0.61
N ALA A 32 14.57 -21.28 -0.27
CA ALA A 32 14.34 -21.40 -1.72
C ALA A 32 13.15 -22.30 -2.05
N LYS A 33 13.03 -23.46 -1.38
CA LYS A 33 11.93 -24.43 -1.54
C LYS A 33 10.52 -23.91 -1.27
N ALA A 34 10.38 -22.76 -0.61
CA ALA A 34 9.10 -22.13 -0.31
C ALA A 34 8.57 -21.24 -1.45
N LEU A 35 9.39 -20.97 -2.47
CA LEU A 35 9.00 -20.16 -3.61
C LEU A 35 8.43 -21.03 -4.74
N PRO A 36 7.29 -20.68 -5.32
CA PRO A 36 6.78 -21.35 -6.50
C PRO A 36 7.62 -20.99 -7.73
N GLU A 37 7.65 -21.90 -8.70
CA GLU A 37 8.06 -21.56 -10.06
C GLU A 37 7.00 -20.68 -10.71
N SER A 38 7.40 -19.84 -11.66
CA SER A 38 6.46 -18.91 -12.30
C SER A 38 6.79 -18.64 -13.76
N PHE A 39 5.82 -18.09 -14.48
CA PHE A 39 6.02 -17.54 -15.81
C PHE A 39 5.82 -16.03 -15.76
N ARG A 40 6.76 -15.27 -16.33
CA ARG A 40 6.62 -13.84 -16.57
C ARG A 40 6.12 -13.64 -17.99
N VAL A 41 4.95 -13.02 -18.12
CA VAL A 41 4.33 -12.76 -19.41
C VAL A 41 4.44 -11.27 -19.71
N ARG A 42 5.04 -10.93 -20.85
CA ARG A 42 5.04 -9.56 -21.37
C ARG A 42 3.90 -9.41 -22.37
N VAL A 43 3.10 -8.37 -22.17
CA VAL A 43 2.01 -7.97 -23.05
C VAL A 43 2.44 -6.73 -23.84
N ALA A 44 1.93 -6.56 -25.06
CA ALA A 44 2.24 -5.39 -25.86
C ALA A 44 1.68 -4.13 -25.20
N LYS A 45 2.35 -2.98 -25.38
CA LYS A 45 1.82 -1.70 -24.87
C LYS A 45 0.43 -1.45 -25.47
N GLY A 46 -0.54 -1.09 -24.62
CA GLY A 46 -1.91 -0.80 -25.03
C GLY A 46 -2.79 -2.03 -25.31
N ALA A 47 -2.29 -3.26 -25.13
CA ALA A 47 -3.14 -4.44 -25.22
C ALA A 47 -3.87 -4.70 -23.89
N GLU A 48 -5.09 -5.22 -23.98
CA GLU A 48 -5.90 -5.60 -22.83
C GLU A 48 -5.24 -6.75 -22.06
N ARG A 49 -4.99 -6.54 -20.76
CA ARG A 49 -4.31 -7.50 -19.89
C ARG A 49 -5.28 -8.47 -19.21
N GLU A 50 -6.51 -8.05 -18.94
CA GLU A 50 -7.51 -8.85 -18.23
C GLU A 50 -7.88 -10.15 -18.95
N PRO A 51 -8.13 -10.16 -20.28
CA PRO A 51 -8.40 -11.41 -21.00
C PRO A 51 -7.21 -12.38 -20.98
N VAL A 52 -5.98 -11.84 -20.98
CA VAL A 52 -4.75 -12.66 -20.90
C VAL A 52 -4.67 -13.34 -19.53
N SER A 53 -4.92 -12.59 -18.46
CA SER A 53 -4.93 -13.13 -17.10
C SER A 53 -6.02 -14.20 -16.92
N ALA A 54 -7.25 -13.89 -17.36
CA ALA A 54 -8.40 -14.78 -17.24
C ALA A 54 -8.19 -16.13 -17.98
N ALA A 55 -7.51 -16.10 -19.13
CA ALA A 55 -7.21 -17.31 -19.90
C ALA A 55 -6.26 -18.30 -19.21
N VAL A 56 -5.44 -17.79 -18.27
CA VAL A 56 -4.40 -18.56 -17.56
C VAL A 56 -4.85 -18.95 -16.15
N GLU A 57 -5.60 -18.08 -15.46
CA GLU A 57 -5.97 -18.24 -14.05
C GLU A 57 -6.66 -19.57 -13.73
N ARG A 58 -7.47 -20.10 -14.65
CA ARG A 58 -8.24 -21.34 -14.45
C ARG A 58 -7.56 -22.59 -14.99
N ARG A 59 -6.28 -22.51 -15.39
CA ARG A 59 -5.55 -23.66 -15.92
C ARG A 59 -5.07 -24.57 -14.78
N PRO A 60 -5.16 -25.91 -14.92
CA PRO A 60 -4.55 -26.83 -13.96
C PRO A 60 -3.07 -26.52 -13.74
N GLY A 61 -2.65 -26.46 -12.48
CA GLY A 61 -1.28 -26.12 -12.09
C GLY A 61 -1.01 -24.62 -11.91
N VAL A 62 -1.96 -23.74 -12.25
CA VAL A 62 -1.86 -22.30 -11.97
C VAL A 62 -2.52 -22.00 -10.62
N SER A 63 -1.74 -21.50 -9.67
CA SER A 63 -2.25 -21.15 -8.34
C SER A 63 -2.78 -19.72 -8.25
N TYR A 64 -2.19 -18.80 -9.03
CA TYR A 64 -2.49 -17.36 -9.00
C TYR A 64 -1.91 -16.70 -10.26
N VAL A 65 -2.62 -15.70 -10.78
CA VAL A 65 -2.12 -14.81 -11.84
C VAL A 65 -2.18 -13.38 -11.30
N ALA A 66 -1.06 -12.67 -11.40
CA ALA A 66 -0.94 -11.30 -10.94
C ALA A 66 -0.63 -10.38 -12.12
N ASP A 67 -1.34 -9.27 -12.23
CA ASP A 67 -0.94 -8.20 -13.13
C ASP A 67 0.12 -7.32 -12.44
N GLU A 68 1.40 -7.67 -12.67
CA GLU A 68 2.53 -6.94 -12.08
C GLU A 68 2.57 -5.47 -12.50
N ALA A 69 2.12 -5.14 -13.72
CA ALA A 69 2.14 -3.78 -14.20
C ALA A 69 1.00 -2.93 -13.60
N ASP A 70 -0.09 -3.55 -13.16
CA ASP A 70 -1.14 -2.86 -12.39
C ASP A 70 -0.64 -2.56 -10.96
N MET A 71 -0.01 -3.55 -10.33
CA MET A 71 0.46 -3.46 -8.95
C MET A 71 1.72 -2.60 -8.75
N PHE A 72 2.68 -2.64 -9.67
CA PHE A 72 3.94 -1.90 -9.57
C PHE A 72 4.03 -0.70 -10.53
N GLY A 73 3.08 -0.55 -11.46
CA GLY A 73 3.02 0.58 -12.38
C GLY A 73 2.50 1.87 -11.76
N ASN A 74 1.82 1.78 -10.61
CA ASN A 74 1.44 2.93 -9.79
C ASN A 74 2.14 2.86 -8.42
N PRO A 75 3.38 3.38 -8.30
CA PRO A 75 4.12 3.40 -7.03
C PRO A 75 3.53 4.36 -5.98
N ASP A 76 2.49 5.12 -6.34
CA ASP A 76 1.95 6.23 -5.55
C ASP A 76 0.66 5.92 -4.81
N TRP A 77 0.40 4.65 -4.43
CA TRP A 77 -0.67 4.35 -3.47
C TRP A 77 -0.54 5.15 -2.17
N SER A 78 0.66 5.67 -1.87
CA SER A 78 0.91 6.65 -0.81
C SER A 78 1.25 8.07 -1.25
N GLY A 79 1.30 8.37 -2.55
CA GLY A 79 1.77 9.64 -3.12
C GLY A 79 3.23 9.93 -2.74
N GLY A 80 4.10 8.93 -2.87
CA GLY A 80 5.49 8.98 -2.41
C GLY A 80 5.70 9.04 -0.90
N ALA A 81 4.64 8.99 -0.07
CA ALA A 81 4.77 9.05 1.38
C ALA A 81 5.19 7.70 1.99
N ASP A 82 5.95 7.74 3.09
CA ASP A 82 6.30 6.53 3.85
C ASP A 82 5.12 6.07 4.71
N ILE A 83 4.45 7.03 5.35
CA ILE A 83 3.22 6.84 6.11
C ILE A 83 2.15 7.79 5.56
N SER A 84 0.94 7.28 5.30
CA SER A 84 -0.22 8.11 4.95
C SER A 84 -1.26 8.03 6.07
N VAL A 85 -1.59 9.18 6.67
CA VAL A 85 -2.61 9.31 7.73
C VAL A 85 -3.84 9.94 7.10
N THR A 86 -4.85 9.15 6.78
CA THR A 86 -6.11 9.63 6.22
C THR A 86 -7.08 10.05 7.31
N LEU A 87 -7.74 11.18 7.09
CA LEU A 87 -8.65 11.77 8.04
C LEU A 87 -10.07 11.25 7.86
N CYS A 88 -10.84 11.29 8.93
CA CYS A 88 -12.24 10.92 8.90
C CYS A 88 -13.05 11.82 7.97
N VAL A 89 -13.89 11.20 7.15
CA VAL A 89 -14.83 11.87 6.25
C VAL A 89 -16.24 11.87 6.85
N LYS A 90 -17.17 12.53 6.16
CA LYS A 90 -18.58 12.49 6.56
C LYS A 90 -19.10 11.05 6.46
N ASP A 91 -19.94 10.66 7.41
CA ASP A 91 -20.63 9.35 7.48
C ASP A 91 -19.69 8.13 7.64
N ASP A 92 -18.43 8.37 7.98
CA ASP A 92 -17.41 7.35 8.24
C ASP A 92 -17.87 6.34 9.29
N TYR A 93 -17.58 5.06 9.08
CA TYR A 93 -17.98 3.96 9.95
C TYR A 93 -16.93 3.58 10.99
N VAL A 94 -15.71 4.09 10.86
CA VAL A 94 -14.63 3.76 11.79
C VAL A 94 -14.96 4.30 13.19
N PRO A 95 -14.83 3.49 14.26
CA PRO A 95 -15.16 3.94 15.62
C PRO A 95 -14.43 5.22 16.06
N ALA A 96 -13.17 5.42 15.65
CA ALA A 96 -12.39 6.62 15.93
C ALA A 96 -12.94 7.90 15.25
N CYS A 97 -13.72 7.74 14.19
CA CYS A 97 -14.41 8.82 13.49
C CYS A 97 -15.79 9.13 14.11
N ARG A 98 -16.45 8.10 14.64
CA ARG A 98 -17.74 8.22 15.36
C ARG A 98 -17.59 8.52 16.85
N ALA A 99 -16.36 8.67 17.33
CA ALA A 99 -16.03 9.07 18.69
C ALA A 99 -15.51 10.52 18.71
N GLY A 100 -15.30 11.05 19.92
CA GLY A 100 -14.70 12.37 20.07
C GLY A 100 -15.57 13.50 19.51
N ARG A 101 -14.94 14.51 18.89
CA ARG A 101 -15.67 15.68 18.36
C ARG A 101 -16.19 15.42 16.94
N GLY A 102 -15.60 14.49 16.21
CA GLY A 102 -16.12 14.05 14.92
C GLY A 102 -17.55 13.52 14.99
N ALA A 103 -17.95 12.89 16.11
CA ALA A 103 -19.33 12.43 16.31
C ALA A 103 -20.39 13.53 16.10
N ALA A 104 -20.11 14.75 16.54
CA ALA A 104 -21.01 15.90 16.40
C ALA A 104 -20.93 16.57 15.01
N ASP A 105 -19.91 16.25 14.21
CA ASP A 105 -19.66 16.79 12.87
C ASP A 105 -19.86 15.72 11.78
N GLY A 106 -20.80 14.80 12.01
CA GLY A 106 -21.11 13.73 11.05
C GLY A 106 -19.94 12.78 10.79
N ALA A 107 -19.13 12.50 11.81
CA ALA A 107 -17.89 11.74 11.80
C ALA A 107 -16.68 12.41 11.14
N ARG A 108 -16.80 13.64 10.61
CA ARG A 108 -15.69 14.34 9.96
C ARG A 108 -14.63 14.79 10.96
N ALA A 109 -13.35 14.77 10.54
CA ALA A 109 -12.26 15.31 11.34
C ALA A 109 -12.38 16.84 11.55
N THR A 110 -12.50 17.26 12.81
CA THR A 110 -12.64 18.68 13.18
C THR A 110 -11.29 19.42 13.15
N ALA A 111 -11.31 20.76 13.05
CA ALA A 111 -10.09 21.58 13.11
C ALA A 111 -9.23 21.33 14.37
N ARG A 112 -9.88 21.08 15.51
CA ARG A 112 -9.18 20.79 16.77
C ARG A 112 -8.57 19.39 16.78
N GLU A 113 -9.20 18.42 16.13
CA GLU A 113 -8.62 17.07 15.93
C GLU A 113 -7.45 17.12 14.96
N LYS A 114 -7.58 17.82 13.83
CA LYS A 114 -6.47 18.08 12.89
C LYS A 114 -5.24 18.67 13.60
N LYS A 115 -5.44 19.69 14.46
CA LYS A 115 -4.36 20.26 15.27
C LYS A 115 -3.72 19.25 16.24
N ALA A 116 -4.52 18.38 16.85
CA ALA A 116 -4.01 17.34 17.73
C ALA A 116 -3.21 16.27 16.96
N ILE A 117 -3.67 15.90 15.76
CA ILE A 117 -2.99 14.98 14.85
C ILE A 117 -1.63 15.56 14.44
N VAL A 118 -1.59 16.82 13.99
CA VAL A 118 -0.33 17.52 13.66
C VAL A 118 0.63 17.52 14.85
N SER A 119 0.16 17.91 16.04
CA SER A 119 1.02 17.91 17.24
C SER A 119 1.57 16.51 17.58
N ALA A 120 0.82 15.46 17.31
CA ALA A 120 1.28 14.09 17.51
C ALA A 120 2.30 13.66 16.45
N ILE A 121 2.11 14.06 15.19
CA ILE A 121 3.04 13.81 14.07
C ILE A 121 4.38 14.51 14.33
N GLU A 122 4.37 15.79 14.69
CA GLU A 122 5.58 16.59 14.96
C GLU A 122 6.42 16.04 16.12
N LYS A 123 5.77 15.42 17.11
CA LYS A 123 6.44 14.80 18.27
C LYS A 123 6.89 13.37 18.01
N MET A 124 6.62 12.83 16.83
CA MET A 124 6.89 11.42 16.52
C MET A 124 8.35 11.24 16.13
N PRO A 125 9.12 10.43 16.88
CA PRO A 125 10.49 10.12 16.49
C PRO A 125 10.52 9.46 15.11
N GLY A 126 11.45 9.90 14.27
CA GLY A 126 11.64 9.35 12.93
C GLY A 126 10.87 10.04 11.81
N VAL A 127 9.91 10.94 12.11
CA VAL A 127 9.31 11.82 11.08
C VAL A 127 10.35 12.87 10.67
N THR A 128 10.59 13.05 9.38
CA THR A 128 11.47 14.10 8.84
C THR A 128 10.68 15.29 8.30
N SER A 129 9.52 15.01 7.72
CA SER A 129 8.62 16.02 7.15
C SER A 129 7.22 15.44 6.99
N TYR A 130 6.23 16.31 6.81
CA TYR A 130 4.90 15.93 6.37
C TYR A 130 4.32 16.98 5.44
N VAL A 131 3.45 16.55 4.53
CA VAL A 131 2.63 17.42 3.68
C VAL A 131 1.17 17.16 4.00
N PHE A 132 0.38 18.23 4.09
CA PHE A 132 -1.07 18.12 4.17
C PHE A 132 -1.64 18.08 2.75
N GLU A 133 -2.38 17.01 2.46
CA GLU A 133 -3.14 16.83 1.24
C GLU A 133 -4.62 17.13 1.54
N ASP A 134 -5.13 18.22 0.97
CA ASP A 134 -6.55 18.55 1.04
C ASP A 134 -7.37 17.71 0.03
N GLN A 135 -8.70 17.74 0.15
CA GLN A 135 -9.58 16.95 -0.72
C GLN A 135 -9.44 17.29 -2.21
N LYS A 136 -9.13 18.55 -2.53
CA LYS A 136 -8.93 18.99 -3.92
C LYS A 136 -7.67 18.38 -4.52
N THR A 137 -6.59 18.34 -3.74
CA THR A 137 -5.32 17.72 -4.09
C THR A 137 -5.47 16.21 -4.18
N ALA A 138 -6.14 15.59 -3.20
CA ALA A 138 -6.46 14.15 -3.23
C ALA A 138 -7.26 13.77 -4.49
N TYR A 139 -8.25 14.57 -4.88
CA TYR A 139 -9.03 14.33 -6.10
C TYR A 139 -8.22 14.46 -7.38
N ARG A 140 -7.34 15.47 -7.47
CA ARG A 140 -6.45 15.60 -8.62
C ARG A 140 -5.53 14.39 -8.74
N ASN A 141 -4.87 14.00 -7.64
CA ASN A 141 -3.98 12.85 -7.62
C ASN A 141 -4.73 11.56 -8.00
N PHE A 142 -5.94 11.36 -7.46
CA PHE A 142 -6.81 10.24 -7.84
C PHE A 142 -7.17 10.25 -9.33
N ALA A 143 -7.55 11.41 -9.90
CA ALA A 143 -7.89 11.50 -11.31
C ALA A 143 -6.68 11.23 -12.22
N GLU A 144 -5.47 11.60 -11.79
CA GLU A 144 -4.22 11.27 -12.47
C GLU A 144 -3.91 9.76 -12.37
N ASP A 145 -4.02 9.18 -11.17
CA ASP A 145 -3.77 7.75 -10.89
C ASP A 145 -4.72 6.82 -11.65
N PHE A 146 -5.96 7.26 -11.86
CA PHE A 146 -7.02 6.50 -12.51
C PHE A 146 -7.44 7.13 -13.85
N ALA A 147 -6.53 7.83 -14.52
CA ALA A 147 -6.79 8.49 -15.80
C ALA A 147 -7.30 7.52 -16.89
N ASP A 148 -6.89 6.25 -16.82
CA ASP A 148 -7.33 5.19 -17.73
C ASP A 148 -8.70 4.58 -17.35
N ASN A 149 -9.33 5.04 -16.25
CA ASN A 149 -10.64 4.59 -15.78
C ASN A 149 -11.61 5.78 -15.60
N GLU A 150 -12.05 6.35 -16.73
CA GLU A 150 -12.92 7.53 -16.75
C GLU A 150 -14.21 7.34 -15.95
N ALA A 151 -14.83 6.15 -16.02
CA ALA A 151 -16.06 5.84 -15.29
C ALA A 151 -15.87 5.97 -13.76
N LEU A 152 -14.74 5.50 -13.24
CA LEU A 152 -14.38 5.63 -11.83
C LEU A 152 -14.12 7.09 -11.43
N VAL A 153 -13.41 7.85 -12.29
CA VAL A 153 -13.13 9.27 -12.05
C VAL A 153 -14.41 10.10 -12.02
N GLN A 154 -15.33 9.86 -12.95
CA GLN A 154 -16.62 10.56 -13.03
C GLN A 154 -17.56 10.18 -11.88
N ALA A 155 -17.51 8.94 -11.39
CA ALA A 155 -18.34 8.49 -10.28
C ALA A 155 -17.86 8.99 -8.91
N THR A 156 -16.62 9.47 -8.81
CA THR A 156 -16.00 9.92 -7.55
C THR A 156 -16.10 11.42 -7.43
N ARG A 157 -16.60 11.93 -6.30
CA ARG A 157 -16.59 13.38 -6.01
C ARG A 157 -15.40 13.73 -5.11
N PRO A 158 -14.89 14.97 -5.14
CA PRO A 158 -13.84 15.40 -4.22
C PRO A 158 -14.17 15.17 -2.74
N SER A 159 -15.46 15.29 -2.36
CA SER A 159 -15.92 15.06 -0.98
C SER A 159 -15.83 13.60 -0.53
N ASP A 160 -15.78 12.65 -1.47
CA ASP A 160 -15.69 11.22 -1.19
C ASP A 160 -14.24 10.82 -0.84
N LEU A 161 -13.26 11.67 -1.13
CA LEU A 161 -11.86 11.44 -0.84
C LEU A 161 -11.45 12.07 0.51
N PRO A 162 -10.73 11.32 1.36
CA PRO A 162 -10.26 11.85 2.64
C PRO A 162 -9.11 12.86 2.42
N GLU A 163 -9.06 13.87 3.28
CA GLU A 163 -7.83 14.63 3.49
C GLU A 163 -6.78 13.72 4.13
N ALA A 164 -5.49 14.00 3.92
CA ALA A 164 -4.43 13.17 4.47
C ALA A 164 -3.20 13.97 4.92
N TYR A 165 -2.47 13.44 5.91
CA TYR A 165 -1.09 13.83 6.17
C TYR A 165 -0.17 12.77 5.56
N ARG A 166 0.67 13.22 4.62
CA ARG A 166 1.65 12.41 3.89
C ARG A 166 3.01 12.60 4.56
N LEU A 167 3.48 11.60 5.30
CA LEU A 167 4.69 11.70 6.13
C LEU A 167 5.88 11.07 5.41
N THR A 168 7.03 11.72 5.52
CA THR A 168 8.34 11.15 5.21
C THR A 168 9.03 10.77 6.51
N ALA A 169 9.64 9.59 6.53
CA ALA A 169 10.28 9.02 7.69
C ALA A 169 11.73 8.64 7.41
N ARG A 170 12.55 8.64 8.46
CA ARG A 170 13.92 8.14 8.38
C ARG A 170 13.91 6.64 8.05
N PRO A 171 14.89 6.15 7.26
CA PRO A 171 14.98 4.74 6.89
C PRO A 171 15.00 3.75 8.07
N GLU A 172 15.60 4.16 9.19
CA GLU A 172 15.76 3.36 10.40
C GLU A 172 14.57 3.44 11.37
N ALA A 173 13.55 4.26 11.07
CA ALA A 173 12.41 4.44 11.96
C ALA A 173 11.52 3.18 12.02
N ASP A 174 10.82 3.00 13.14
CA ASP A 174 9.81 1.95 13.27
C ASP A 174 8.50 2.38 12.60
N TRP A 175 8.39 2.16 11.29
CA TRP A 175 7.24 2.59 10.50
C TRP A 175 5.92 1.93 10.93
N ASN A 176 5.97 0.74 11.56
CA ASN A 176 4.76 0.10 12.10
C ASN A 176 4.27 0.85 13.34
N LEU A 177 5.18 1.26 14.22
CA LEU A 177 4.81 2.10 15.35
C LEU A 177 4.33 3.47 14.88
N MET A 178 4.98 4.03 13.86
CA MET A 178 4.63 5.33 13.28
C MET A 178 3.25 5.34 12.62
N SER A 179 2.78 4.24 12.01
CA SER A 179 1.41 4.14 11.50
C SER A 179 0.39 3.85 12.60
N ARG A 180 0.70 2.96 13.57
CA ARG A 180 -0.26 2.56 14.62
C ARG A 180 -0.61 3.68 15.59
N ARG A 181 0.34 4.57 15.90
CA ARG A 181 0.11 5.69 16.84
C ARG A 181 -0.97 6.67 16.33
N PRO A 182 -0.85 7.27 15.14
CA PRO A 182 -1.85 8.21 14.62
C PRO A 182 -3.18 7.52 14.32
N ALA A 183 -3.18 6.22 13.94
CA ALA A 183 -4.41 5.45 13.70
C ALA A 183 -5.37 5.38 14.91
N ARG A 184 -4.92 5.73 16.11
CA ARG A 184 -5.73 5.73 17.34
C ARG A 184 -6.24 7.12 17.73
N LEU A 185 -5.89 8.16 16.98
CA LEU A 185 -6.30 9.52 17.27
C LEU A 185 -7.70 9.78 16.71
N ASN A 186 -8.53 10.51 17.47
CA ASN A 186 -9.82 10.98 16.96
C ASN A 186 -9.61 11.83 15.70
N GLY A 187 -10.48 11.65 14.71
CA GLY A 187 -10.36 12.32 13.41
C GLY A 187 -9.42 11.61 12.42
N VAL A 188 -8.83 10.47 12.78
CA VAL A 188 -8.09 9.60 11.86
C VAL A 188 -8.96 8.41 11.44
N HIS A 189 -9.20 8.28 10.14
CA HIS A 189 -9.84 7.10 9.57
C HIS A 189 -8.89 5.91 9.60
N ARG A 190 -7.67 6.13 9.07
CA ARG A 190 -6.62 5.10 9.05
C ARG A 190 -5.25 5.74 8.90
N ALA A 191 -4.21 5.03 9.32
CA ALA A 191 -2.85 5.33 8.93
C ALA A 191 -2.17 4.09 8.32
N TYR A 192 -1.59 4.26 7.14
CA TYR A 192 -0.96 3.21 6.35
C TYR A 192 0.56 3.29 6.43
N ASN A 193 1.22 2.15 6.61
CA ASN A 193 2.65 2.01 6.32
C ASN A 193 2.79 1.60 4.85
N ALA A 194 3.09 2.59 4.00
CA ALA A 194 3.14 2.39 2.55
C ALA A 194 4.23 1.41 2.14
N ARG A 195 5.40 1.50 2.80
CA ARG A 195 6.52 0.58 2.55
C ARG A 195 6.17 -0.86 2.94
N CYS A 196 5.44 -1.05 4.03
CA CYS A 196 4.92 -2.37 4.42
C CYS A 196 3.92 -2.91 3.40
N LEU A 197 3.03 -2.06 2.89
CA LEU A 197 2.07 -2.46 1.86
C LEU A 197 2.78 -2.84 0.56
N ALA A 198 3.79 -2.10 0.14
CA ALA A 198 4.60 -2.42 -1.04
C ALA A 198 5.45 -3.69 -0.84
N ALA A 199 6.06 -3.87 0.33
CA ALA A 199 6.82 -5.07 0.69
C ALA A 199 5.91 -6.31 0.69
N LYS A 200 4.69 -6.17 1.25
CA LYS A 200 3.62 -7.14 1.06
C LYS A 200 3.36 -7.27 -0.42
N ALA A 201 2.76 -6.34 -1.16
CA ALA A 201 2.49 -6.45 -2.60
C ALA A 201 3.64 -6.97 -3.49
N THR A 202 4.90 -6.92 -3.06
CA THR A 202 6.03 -7.63 -3.70
C THR A 202 6.07 -9.16 -3.48
N LEU A 203 5.94 -9.71 -2.27
CA LEU A 203 6.15 -11.18 -2.01
C LEU A 203 5.24 -12.19 -2.77
N GLY A 204 4.32 -11.81 -3.62
CA GLY A 204 3.13 -12.59 -3.95
C GLY A 204 2.47 -12.13 -5.22
N VAL A 205 2.55 -10.84 -5.58
CA VAL A 205 2.48 -10.42 -6.98
C VAL A 205 3.75 -10.87 -7.69
N LYS A 206 4.93 -10.49 -7.16
CA LYS A 206 6.20 -10.91 -7.76
C LYS A 206 6.54 -12.35 -7.37
N TYR A 207 6.50 -12.72 -6.09
CA TYR A 207 7.05 -14.02 -5.65
C TYR A 207 6.02 -15.14 -5.43
N GLY A 208 4.73 -14.92 -5.70
CA GLY A 208 3.69 -15.93 -5.51
C GLY A 208 3.46 -16.42 -4.07
N ILE A 209 4.09 -15.81 -3.06
CA ILE A 209 3.85 -16.10 -1.65
C ILE A 209 2.52 -15.47 -1.22
N ARG A 210 1.56 -16.31 -0.82
CA ARG A 210 0.23 -15.87 -0.35
C ARG A 210 0.30 -15.03 0.92
N TYR A 211 0.19 -13.71 0.78
CA TYR A 211 0.29 -12.72 1.86
C TYR A 211 -0.73 -12.78 2.97
N TRP A 212 -1.94 -13.26 2.69
CA TRP A 212 -3.00 -13.33 3.69
C TRP A 212 -2.85 -14.52 4.63
N VAL A 213 -1.95 -15.46 4.30
CA VAL A 213 -1.60 -16.63 5.14
C VAL A 213 -0.15 -16.57 5.63
N ALA A 214 0.73 -15.89 4.89
CA ALA A 214 2.16 -15.88 5.15
C ALA A 214 2.62 -14.57 5.79
N LEU A 215 2.82 -14.64 7.10
CA LEU A 215 3.67 -13.80 7.95
C LEU A 215 3.06 -12.55 8.61
N PRO A 216 3.33 -12.36 9.92
CA PRO A 216 2.93 -11.15 10.63
C PRO A 216 3.73 -9.92 10.16
N ASP A 217 3.14 -8.72 10.29
CA ASP A 217 3.77 -7.44 9.97
C ASP A 217 5.15 -7.26 10.61
N SER A 218 5.36 -7.84 11.80
CA SER A 218 6.65 -7.80 12.49
C SER A 218 7.79 -8.47 11.73
N LYS A 219 7.49 -9.34 10.75
CA LYS A 219 8.47 -10.01 9.89
C LYS A 219 8.64 -9.30 8.56
N VAL A 220 7.53 -8.96 7.90
CA VAL A 220 7.56 -8.32 6.57
C VAL A 220 7.99 -6.86 6.67
N CYS A 221 7.58 -6.17 7.74
CA CYS A 221 7.64 -4.73 7.86
C CYS A 221 8.54 -4.30 9.02
N ALA A 222 9.56 -5.10 9.35
CA ALA A 222 10.48 -4.83 10.45
C ALA A 222 11.20 -3.48 10.25
N PRO A 223 11.52 -2.75 11.34
CA PRO A 223 12.30 -1.50 11.24
C PRO A 223 13.61 -1.71 10.48
N GLY A 224 13.95 -0.77 9.59
CA GLY A 224 15.14 -0.89 8.73
C GLY A 224 15.04 -1.90 7.59
N ALA A 225 13.87 -2.49 7.34
CA ALA A 225 13.63 -3.30 6.15
C ALA A 225 13.65 -2.42 4.88
N ARG A 226 14.79 -2.42 4.20
CA ARG A 226 14.96 -2.22 2.75
C ARG A 226 15.92 -3.29 2.28
#